data_AF-A0A3Q7RN30-F1
#
_entry.id   AF-A0A3Q7RN30-F1
#
_cell.length_a   1.000
_cell.length_b   1.000
_cell.length_c   1.000
_cell.angle_alpha   90.00
_cell.angle_beta   90.00
_cell.angle_gamma   90.00
#
_symmetry.space_group_name_H-M   'P 1'
#
loop_
_entity.id
_entity.type
_entity.pdbx_description
1 polymer ?
#
loop_
_entity_poly.entity_id
_entity_poly.type
_entity_poly.pdbx_seq_one_letter_code
_entity_poly.pdbx_strand_id
1 'polypeptide(L)'
;MGSLSFTEFPPPPTPPEKEKRKHKKKHLVQNTNSYFMDVKFSQCYKITTLSSHAQRVVLCVGCSTILCQPTEGNARLREGCSFTQKQHPMPPVPR
;
A
#
# COMPACT_ATOMS: atom_id res chain seq x y z
N MET A 1 37.93 38.24 -1.42
CA MET A 1 37.14 37.91 -0.22
C MET A 1 35.95 37.08 -0.70
N GLY A 2 36.10 35.76 -0.66
CA GLY A 2 35.15 34.82 -1.25
C GLY A 2 33.95 34.61 -0.33
N SER A 3 32.77 34.96 -0.79
CA SER A 3 31.51 34.47 -0.23
C SER A 3 31.37 33.01 -0.65
N LEU A 4 31.71 32.08 0.24
CA LEU A 4 31.35 30.67 0.08
C LEU A 4 29.83 30.59 0.11
N SER A 5 29.23 30.53 -1.08
CA SER A 5 27.84 30.14 -1.27
C SER A 5 27.65 28.79 -0.60
N PHE A 6 26.83 28.77 0.44
CA PHE A 6 26.38 27.57 1.13
C PHE A 6 25.75 26.64 0.08
N THR A 7 26.54 25.70 -0.46
CA THR A 7 26.00 24.59 -1.21
C THR A 7 25.04 23.91 -0.27
N GLU A 8 23.75 24.02 -0.59
CA GLU A 8 22.65 23.44 0.16
C GLU A 8 22.90 21.94 0.25
N PHE A 9 23.51 21.51 1.35
CA PHE A 9 23.69 20.11 1.66
C PHE A 9 22.27 19.52 1.73
N PRO A 10 21.98 18.42 1.02
CA PRO A 10 20.66 17.81 1.08
C PRO A 10 20.33 17.53 2.55
N PRO A 11 19.11 17.84 3.01
CA PRO A 11 18.74 17.65 4.40
C PRO A 11 19.01 16.19 4.80
N PRO A 12 19.55 15.96 6.01
CA PRO A 12 19.92 14.61 6.44
C PRO A 12 18.71 13.67 6.29
N PRO A 13 18.94 12.42 5.82
CA PRO A 13 17.84 11.49 5.55
C PRO A 13 17.00 11.32 6.81
N THR A 14 15.71 11.64 6.70
CA THR A 14 14.80 11.49 7.84
C THR A 14 14.70 10.00 8.17
N PRO A 15 14.80 9.61 9.46
CA PRO A 15 14.69 8.21 9.82
C PRO A 15 13.32 7.65 9.37
N PRO A 16 13.27 6.39 8.91
CA PRO A 16 12.07 5.80 8.29
C PRO A 16 10.85 5.81 9.22
N GLU A 17 11.08 5.84 10.53
CA GLU A 17 10.00 5.98 11.52
C GLU A 17 9.32 7.37 11.49
N LYS A 18 10.10 8.44 11.30
CA LYS A 18 9.56 9.81 11.18
C LYS A 18 8.82 9.99 9.85
N GLU A 19 9.22 9.27 8.81
CA GLU A 19 8.58 9.36 7.50
C GLU A 19 7.20 8.67 7.49
N LYS A 20 7.06 7.49 8.13
CA LYS A 20 5.77 6.78 8.25
C LYS A 20 4.64 7.58 8.92
N ARG A 21 4.99 8.51 9.83
CA ARG A 21 4.03 9.38 10.52
C ARG A 21 3.62 10.61 9.69
N LYS A 22 4.39 10.96 8.67
CA LYS A 22 4.05 12.07 7.78
C LYS A 22 2.94 11.65 6.82
N HIS A 23 2.08 12.59 6.46
CA HIS A 23 1.13 12.40 5.38
C HIS A 23 1.87 12.05 4.09
N LYS A 24 1.36 11.09 3.30
CA LYS A 24 2.02 10.56 2.08
C LYS A 24 2.49 11.61 1.07
N LYS A 25 1.79 12.74 0.92
CA LYS A 25 2.21 13.85 0.03
C LYS A 25 3.37 14.70 0.58
N LYS A 26 3.72 14.55 1.86
CA LYS A 26 4.80 15.26 2.56
C LYS A 26 6.03 14.37 2.79
N HIS A 27 6.06 13.18 2.18
CA HIS A 27 7.24 12.32 2.19
C HIS A 27 8.34 12.94 1.33
N LEU A 28 9.60 12.63 1.63
CA LEU A 28 10.73 13.15 0.85
C LEU A 28 10.65 12.65 -0.59
N VAL A 29 10.21 11.40 -0.73
CA VAL A 29 9.87 10.77 -2.00
C VAL A 29 8.38 10.49 -2.02
N GLN A 30 7.69 10.85 -3.11
CA GLN A 30 6.27 10.56 -3.24
C GLN A 30 6.05 9.04 -3.39
N ASN A 31 5.46 8.43 -2.37
CA ASN A 31 5.01 7.04 -2.41
C ASN A 31 3.55 6.94 -1.97
N THR A 32 2.85 5.96 -2.51
CA THR A 32 1.48 5.62 -2.16
C THR A 32 1.49 4.68 -0.96
N ASN A 33 0.70 4.97 0.08
CA ASN A 33 0.55 4.06 1.24
C ASN A 33 -0.24 2.76 0.92
N SER A 34 -0.67 2.57 -0.33
CA SER A 34 -1.41 1.41 -0.79
C SER A 34 -0.46 0.25 -1.12
N TYR A 35 -0.86 -0.97 -0.77
CA TYR A 35 -0.08 -2.18 -1.04
C TYR A 35 -0.94 -3.24 -1.74
N PHE A 36 -0.27 -4.15 -2.44
CA PHE A 36 -0.90 -5.38 -2.90
C PHE A 36 -0.87 -6.43 -1.80
N MET A 37 -1.94 -7.19 -1.69
CA MET A 37 -2.08 -8.30 -0.76
C MET A 37 -2.58 -9.52 -1.51
N ASP A 38 -2.03 -10.68 -1.18
CA ASP A 38 -2.56 -11.96 -1.62
C ASP A 38 -3.59 -12.43 -0.60
N VAL A 39 -4.82 -12.68 -1.04
CA VAL A 39 -5.91 -13.18 -0.21
C VAL A 39 -6.22 -14.61 -0.59
N LYS A 40 -6.30 -15.48 0.41
CA LYS A 40 -6.65 -16.89 0.28
C LYS A 40 -7.85 -17.19 1.18
N PHE A 41 -8.86 -17.84 0.64
CA PHE A 41 -10.02 -18.28 1.41
C PHE A 41 -9.75 -19.67 2.00
N SER A 42 -10.13 -19.92 3.26
CA SER A 42 -9.90 -21.22 3.91
C SER A 42 -10.47 -22.42 3.12
N GLN A 43 -11.56 -22.21 2.38
CA GLN A 43 -12.22 -23.26 1.59
C GLN A 43 -11.78 -23.27 0.12
N CYS A 44 -10.93 -22.34 -0.31
CA CYS A 44 -10.42 -22.27 -1.69
C CYS A 44 -8.96 -21.87 -1.71
N TYR A 45 -8.07 -22.80 -2.09
CA TYR A 45 -6.63 -22.57 -2.14
C TYR A 45 -6.17 -21.62 -3.27
N LYS A 46 -7.10 -21.09 -4.07
CA LYS A 46 -6.80 -20.10 -5.10
C LYS A 46 -6.43 -18.77 -4.46
N ILE A 47 -5.23 -18.30 -4.76
CA ILE A 47 -4.72 -17.00 -4.32
C ILE A 47 -5.28 -15.92 -5.25
N THR A 48 -5.87 -14.87 -4.67
CA THR A 48 -6.32 -13.69 -5.43
C THR A 48 -5.53 -12.48 -4.95
N THR A 49 -4.82 -11.82 -5.86
CA THR A 49 -4.05 -10.61 -5.53
C THR A 49 -4.95 -9.39 -5.62
N LEU A 50 -5.05 -8.64 -4.52
CA LEU A 50 -5.94 -7.49 -4.35
C LEU A 50 -5.17 -6.25 -3.90
N SER A 51 -5.72 -5.09 -4.22
CA SER A 51 -5.25 -3.82 -3.65
C SER A 51 -5.83 -3.62 -2.26
N SER A 52 -5.04 -3.04 -1.35
CA SER A 52 -5.52 -2.66 -0.02
C SER A 52 -6.70 -1.68 -0.06
N HIS A 53 -6.85 -0.86 -1.11
CA HIS A 53 -7.95 0.10 -1.28
C HIS A 53 -8.90 -0.30 -2.42
N ALA A 54 -9.26 -1.59 -2.50
CA ALA A 54 -10.20 -2.06 -3.51
C ALA A 54 -11.52 -1.26 -3.47
N GLN A 55 -11.87 -0.63 -4.60
CA GLN A 55 -13.13 0.14 -4.77
C GLN A 55 -14.33 -0.74 -5.15
N ARG A 56 -14.09 -2.02 -5.47
CA ARG A 56 -15.12 -2.97 -5.89
C ARG A 56 -15.09 -4.20 -4.99
N VAL A 57 -16.24 -4.86 -4.90
CA VAL A 57 -16.35 -6.18 -4.28
C VAL A 57 -15.54 -7.17 -5.12
N VAL A 58 -14.67 -7.92 -4.47
CA VAL A 58 -13.83 -8.93 -5.13
C VAL A 58 -14.35 -10.30 -4.77
N LEU A 59 -14.59 -11.12 -5.80
CA LEU A 59 -15.02 -12.49 -5.66
C LEU A 59 -13.87 -13.46 -5.99
N CYS A 60 -13.88 -14.62 -5.33
CA CYS A 60 -13.00 -15.71 -5.66
C CYS A 60 -13.41 -16.35 -6.99
N VAL A 61 -12.47 -16.52 -7.93
CA VAL A 61 -12.71 -17.14 -9.26
C VAL A 61 -13.11 -18.62 -9.16
N GLY A 62 -12.88 -19.29 -8.02
CA GLY A 62 -13.21 -20.71 -7.83
C GLY A 62 -14.51 -20.99 -7.08
N CYS A 63 -14.90 -20.12 -6.15
CA CYS A 63 -16.02 -20.37 -5.25
C CYS A 63 -17.12 -19.30 -5.33
N SER A 64 -16.95 -18.27 -6.17
CA SER A 64 -17.87 -17.12 -6.27
C SER A 64 -18.22 -16.49 -4.91
N THR A 65 -17.36 -16.68 -3.91
CA THR A 65 -17.50 -16.12 -2.58
C THR A 65 -16.85 -14.75 -2.55
N ILE A 66 -17.46 -13.83 -1.80
CA ILE A 66 -16.91 -12.50 -1.56
C ILE A 66 -15.65 -12.64 -0.70
N LEU A 67 -14.52 -12.13 -1.18
CA LEU A 67 -13.24 -12.09 -0.46
C LEU A 67 -13.06 -10.78 0.31
N CYS A 68 -13.41 -9.65 -0.32
CA CYS A 68 -13.36 -8.33 0.31
C CYS A 68 -14.55 -7.44 -0.07
N GLN A 69 -14.90 -6.54 0.84
CA GLN A 69 -15.88 -5.47 0.63
C GLN A 69 -15.15 -4.13 0.56
N PRO A 70 -15.53 -3.25 -0.39
CA PRO A 70 -14.96 -1.92 -0.49
C PRO A 70 -15.40 -1.06 0.69
N THR A 71 -14.45 -0.31 1.22
CA THR A 71 -14.60 0.62 2.35
C THR A 71 -13.80 1.88 2.03
N GLU A 72 -14.10 2.98 2.72
CA GLU A 72 -13.41 4.27 2.49
C GLU A 72 -11.89 4.18 2.77
N GLY A 73 -11.50 3.27 3.67
CA GLY A 73 -10.11 2.98 4.01
C GLY A 73 -9.58 1.73 3.31
N ASN A 74 -8.96 0.84 4.10
CA ASN A 74 -8.55 -0.46 3.61
C ASN A 74 -9.78 -1.37 3.42
N ALA A 75 -9.77 -2.18 2.37
CA ALA A 75 -10.82 -3.13 2.06
C ALA A 75 -11.05 -4.09 3.22
N ARG A 76 -12.31 -4.34 3.56
CA ARG A 76 -12.68 -5.25 4.63
C ARG A 76 -12.66 -6.69 4.10
N LEU A 77 -11.79 -7.53 4.63
CA LEU A 77 -11.74 -8.96 4.29
C LEU A 77 -12.88 -9.72 4.97
N ARG A 78 -13.41 -10.75 4.28
CA ARG A 78 -14.38 -11.67 4.87
C ARG A 78 -13.70 -12.57 5.93
N GLU A 79 -14.46 -12.96 6.94
CA GLU A 79 -14.04 -13.95 7.93
C GLU A 79 -13.56 -15.26 7.25
N GLY A 80 -12.50 -15.86 7.80
CA GLY A 80 -11.89 -17.07 7.24
C GLY A 80 -10.99 -16.86 6.03
N CYS A 81 -10.70 -15.62 5.65
CA CYS A 81 -9.65 -15.30 4.68
C CYS A 81 -8.31 -15.07 5.38
N SER A 82 -7.24 -15.69 4.86
CA SER A 82 -5.87 -15.33 5.20
C SER A 82 -5.32 -14.34 4.17
N PHE A 83 -4.48 -13.40 4.63
CA PHE A 83 -3.84 -12.44 3.73
C PHE A 83 -2.33 -12.39 3.96
N THR A 84 -1.60 -12.09 2.89
CA THR A 84 -0.16 -11.84 2.93
C THR A 84 0.12 -10.54 2.19
N GLN A 85 0.74 -9.58 2.87
CA GLN A 85 1.14 -8.31 2.26
C GLN A 85 2.36 -8.52 1.36
N LYS A 86 2.26 -8.08 0.10
CA LYS A 86 3.42 -8.03 -0.81
C LYS A 86 4.30 -6.86 -0.40
N GLN A 87 5.62 -7.09 -0.33
CA GLN A 87 6.59 -6.07 0.07
C GLN A 87 6.82 -4.99 -0.99
N HIS A 88 6.41 -5.24 -2.24
CA HIS A 88 6.52 -4.24 -3.30
C HIS A 88 5.41 -3.19 -3.15
N PRO A 89 5.75 -1.92 -2.84
CA PRO A 89 4.80 -0.84 -2.84
C PRO A 89 4.27 -0.65 -4.26
N MET A 90 3.01 -0.25 -4.38
CA MET A 90 2.49 0.21 -5.67
C MET A 90 3.38 1.34 -6.19
N PRO A 91 3.87 1.29 -7.44
CA PRO A 91 4.52 2.45 -8.04
C PRO A 91 3.53 3.62 -8.03
N PRO A 92 4.02 4.87 -7.90
CA PRO A 92 3.15 6.04 -7.99
C PRO A 92 2.41 5.99 -9.32
N VAL A 93 1.09 5.86 -9.27
CA VAL A 93 0.25 5.88 -10.46
C VAL A 93 0.36 7.30 -11.04
N PRO A 94 0.86 7.49 -12.28
CA PRO A 94 0.86 8.79 -12.89
C PRO A 94 -0.59 9.29 -12.99
N ARG A 95 -0.82 10.54 -12.58
CA ARG A 95 -2.13 11.19 -12.63
C ARG A 95 -2.57 11.42 -14.07
#